data_AF-A0A165LQB3-F1
#
_entry.id   AF-A0A165LQB3-F1
#
_cell.length_a   1.000
_cell.length_b   1.000
_cell.length_c   1.000
_cell.angle_alpha   90.00
_cell.angle_beta   90.00
_cell.angle_gamma   90.00
#
_symmetry.space_group_name_H-M   'P 1'
#
loop_
_entity.id
_entity.type
_entity.pdbx_description
1 polymer ?
#
loop_
_entity_poly.entity_id
_entity_poly.type
_entity_poly.pdbx_seq_one_letter_code
_entity_poly.pdbx_strand_id
1 'polypeptide(L)'
;MKGAAMDQTMPAGKMDMKSMMKENNDKMASVKTSGNPDVDFAQMMRIHHQGAIDMAQSQLRDGKDPQLLSMAQDIISAQKKEIAVLDAFLVRNGKQPTAPTK
;
A
#
# COMPACT_ATOMS: atom_id res chain seq x y z
N MET A 1 21.39 35.81 -5.11
CA MET A 1 19.99 35.92 -5.57
C MET A 1 19.92 35.25 -6.94
N LYS A 2 19.16 34.21 -7.25
CA LYS A 2 18.02 33.52 -6.61
C LYS A 2 18.05 32.06 -7.08
N GLY A 3 17.96 31.11 -6.16
CA GLY A 3 17.62 29.73 -6.49
C GLY A 3 16.11 29.65 -6.71
N ALA A 4 15.70 29.14 -7.87
CA ALA A 4 14.29 28.87 -8.14
C ALA A 4 13.88 27.67 -7.28
N ALA A 5 12.98 27.92 -6.34
CA ALA A 5 12.26 26.89 -5.62
C ALA A 5 11.39 26.12 -6.62
N MET A 6 11.59 24.81 -6.70
CA MET A 6 10.64 23.90 -7.31
C MET A 6 9.45 23.78 -6.35
N ASP A 7 8.42 24.56 -6.64
CA ASP A 7 7.10 24.38 -6.07
C ASP A 7 6.55 23.00 -6.50
N GLN A 8 6.68 22.01 -5.61
CA GLN A 8 6.06 20.70 -5.77
C GLN A 8 4.79 20.62 -4.94
N THR A 9 3.83 21.53 -5.15
CA THR A 9 2.43 21.20 -4.87
C THR A 9 1.85 20.54 -6.10
N MET A 10 2.02 19.21 -6.21
CA MET A 10 1.27 18.44 -7.20
C MET A 10 -0.22 18.56 -6.87
N PRO A 11 -1.09 18.94 -7.81
CA PRO A 11 -2.53 18.90 -7.59
C PRO A 11 -2.94 17.46 -7.27
N ALA A 12 -3.98 17.28 -6.45
CA ALA A 12 -4.59 15.98 -6.14
C ALA A 12 -5.27 15.39 -7.40
N GLY A 13 -4.49 15.07 -8.42
CA GLY A 13 -4.87 14.30 -9.59
C GLY A 13 -4.78 12.82 -9.27
N LYS A 14 -5.68 12.02 -9.86
CA LYS A 14 -5.66 10.56 -9.76
C LYS A 14 -4.23 10.05 -9.99
N MET A 15 -3.60 9.44 -8.99
CA MET A 15 -2.29 8.83 -9.18
C MET A 15 -2.41 7.68 -10.18
N ASP A 16 -1.55 7.64 -11.19
CA ASP A 16 -1.50 6.50 -12.10
C ASP A 16 -0.95 5.24 -11.39
N MET A 17 -1.21 4.06 -11.97
CA MET A 17 -0.83 2.77 -11.37
C MET A 17 0.68 2.68 -11.08
N LYS A 18 1.52 3.31 -11.92
CA LYS A 18 2.98 3.31 -11.73
C LYS A 18 3.38 4.13 -10.50
N SER A 19 2.74 5.28 -10.29
CA SER A 19 2.96 6.14 -9.14
C SER A 19 2.51 5.46 -7.85
N MET A 20 1.36 4.78 -7.86
CA MET A 20 0.88 3.96 -6.73
C MET A 20 1.88 2.85 -6.38
N MET A 21 2.37 2.12 -7.39
CA MET A 21 3.36 1.06 -7.18
C MET A 21 4.69 1.63 -6.65
N LYS A 22 5.13 2.78 -7.15
CA LYS A 22 6.35 3.45 -6.66
C LYS A 22 6.20 3.83 -5.18
N GLU A 23 5.10 4.47 -4.81
CA GLU A 23 4.86 4.85 -3.41
C GLU A 23 4.83 3.62 -2.49
N ASN A 24 4.19 2.53 -2.91
CA ASN A 24 4.18 1.28 -2.16
C ASN A 24 5.59 0.70 -2.00
N ASN A 25 6.41 0.72 -3.07
CA ASN A 25 7.79 0.28 -3.02
C ASN A 25 8.65 1.16 -2.10
N ASP A 26 8.48 2.48 -2.14
CA ASP A 26 9.19 3.40 -1.25
C ASP A 26 8.82 3.13 0.21
N LYS A 27 7.54 2.88 0.52
CA LYS A 27 7.08 2.46 1.85
C LYS A 27 7.73 1.15 2.29
N MET A 28 7.74 0.12 1.44
CA MET A 28 8.41 -1.16 1.75
C MET A 28 9.91 -0.98 1.97
N ALA A 29 10.59 -0.19 1.14
CA ALA A 29 12.02 0.09 1.28
C ALA A 29 12.36 0.85 2.57
N SER A 30 11.41 1.62 3.12
CA SER A 30 11.58 2.33 4.39
C SER A 30 11.39 1.46 5.64
N VAL A 31 10.92 0.20 5.49
CA VAL A 31 10.73 -0.71 6.63
C VAL A 31 12.08 -1.11 7.19
N LYS A 32 12.34 -0.75 8.46
CA LYS A 32 13.52 -1.19 9.18
C LYS A 32 13.34 -2.64 9.60
N THR A 33 14.24 -3.52 9.15
CA THR A 33 14.24 -4.92 9.57
C THR A 33 14.41 -5.05 11.08
N SER A 34 13.63 -5.94 11.67
CA SER A 34 13.63 -6.23 13.10
C SER A 34 14.60 -7.32 13.49
N GLY A 35 15.08 -8.10 12.51
CA GLY A 35 15.86 -9.31 12.74
C GLY A 35 15.00 -10.53 13.08
N ASN A 36 13.68 -10.37 13.25
CA ASN A 36 12.73 -11.46 13.33
C ASN A 36 12.04 -11.61 11.95
N PRO A 37 12.22 -12.74 11.25
CA PRO A 37 11.68 -12.94 9.91
C PRO A 37 10.15 -12.91 9.86
N ASP A 38 9.46 -13.38 10.91
CA ASP A 38 7.99 -13.39 10.94
C ASP A 38 7.43 -11.96 11.08
N VAL A 39 8.10 -11.14 11.89
CA VAL A 39 7.76 -9.72 12.04
C VAL A 39 8.05 -8.97 10.75
N ASP A 40 9.20 -9.20 10.14
CA ASP A 40 9.60 -8.52 8.91
C ASP A 40 8.66 -8.90 7.76
N PHE A 41 8.30 -10.19 7.65
CA PHE A 41 7.27 -10.66 6.72
C PHE A 41 5.93 -9.96 6.97
N ALA A 42 5.47 -9.93 8.22
CA ALA A 42 4.17 -9.34 8.54
C ALA A 42 4.12 -7.83 8.24
N GLN A 43 5.19 -7.09 8.55
CA GLN A 43 5.26 -5.65 8.25
C GLN A 43 5.29 -5.37 6.74
N MET A 44 6.14 -6.08 5.99
CA MET A 44 6.27 -5.87 4.55
C MET A 44 5.02 -6.33 3.79
N MET A 45 4.45 -7.49 4.13
CA MET A 45 3.25 -8.00 3.46
C MET A 45 2.02 -7.16 3.75
N ARG A 46 1.90 -6.57 4.95
CA ARG A 46 0.82 -5.63 5.23
C ARG A 46 0.86 -4.43 4.28
N ILE A 47 2.05 -3.83 4.09
CA ILE A 47 2.23 -2.69 3.18
C ILE A 47 1.97 -3.12 1.74
N HIS A 48 2.59 -4.21 1.30
CA HIS A 48 2.38 -4.77 -0.04
C HIS A 48 0.90 -4.99 -0.35
N HIS A 49 0.16 -5.59 0.61
CA HIS A 49 -1.25 -5.85 0.43
C HIS A 49 -2.10 -4.58 0.36
N GLN A 50 -1.76 -3.56 1.16
CA GLN A 50 -2.44 -2.27 1.07
C GLN A 50 -2.23 -1.64 -0.32
N GLY A 51 -1.01 -1.68 -0.86
CA GLY A 51 -0.74 -1.19 -2.21
C GLY A 51 -1.54 -1.92 -3.30
N ALA A 52 -1.71 -3.24 -3.18
CA ALA A 52 -2.54 -4.02 -4.10
C ALA A 52 -4.03 -3.66 -3.98
N ILE A 53 -4.54 -3.41 -2.77
CA ILE A 53 -5.90 -2.90 -2.55
C ILE A 53 -6.08 -1.54 -3.21
N ASP A 54 -5.13 -0.62 -3.06
CA ASP A 54 -5.22 0.73 -3.62
C ASP A 54 -5.27 0.70 -5.15
N MET A 55 -4.44 -0.15 -5.78
CA MET A 55 -4.47 -0.38 -7.23
C MET A 55 -5.77 -1.06 -7.68
N ALA A 56 -6.26 -2.07 -6.96
CA ALA A 56 -7.52 -2.74 -7.26
C ALA A 56 -8.70 -1.76 -7.17
N GLN A 57 -8.71 -0.86 -6.18
CA GLN A 57 -9.71 0.22 -6.10
C GLN A 57 -9.60 1.18 -7.29
N SER A 58 -8.39 1.48 -7.77
CA SER A 58 -8.19 2.27 -8.99
C SER A 58 -8.78 1.56 -10.22
N GLN A 59 -8.56 0.25 -10.35
CA GLN A 59 -9.16 -0.56 -11.40
C GLN A 59 -10.69 -0.55 -11.35
N LEU A 60 -11.29 -0.60 -10.15
CA LEU A 60 -12.75 -0.51 -10.00
C LEU A 60 -13.33 0.86 -10.37
N ARG A 61 -12.56 1.93 -10.20
CA ARG A 61 -13.01 3.30 -10.55
C ARG A 61 -12.92 3.58 -12.04
N ASP A 62 -11.81 3.19 -12.67
CA ASP A 62 -11.42 3.68 -14.00
C ASP A 62 -11.32 2.56 -15.06
N GLY A 63 -11.32 1.30 -14.64
CA GLY A 63 -11.25 0.12 -15.50
C GLY A 63 -12.56 -0.15 -16.25
N LYS A 64 -12.48 -0.90 -17.34
CA LYS A 64 -13.62 -1.20 -18.22
C LYS A 64 -13.82 -2.68 -18.53
N ASP A 65 -12.79 -3.49 -18.34
CA ASP A 65 -12.83 -4.93 -18.62
C ASP A 65 -13.54 -5.68 -17.46
N PRO A 66 -14.67 -6.37 -17.71
CA PRO A 66 -15.42 -7.05 -16.64
C PRO A 66 -14.63 -8.11 -15.88
N GLN A 67 -13.72 -8.83 -16.54
CA GLN A 67 -12.91 -9.85 -15.89
C GLN A 67 -11.91 -9.21 -14.92
N LEU A 68 -11.25 -8.12 -15.34
CA LEU A 68 -10.33 -7.38 -14.47
C LEU A 68 -11.05 -6.65 -13.33
N LEU A 69 -12.29 -6.19 -13.55
CA LEU A 69 -13.12 -5.64 -12.49
C LEU A 69 -13.50 -6.69 -11.44
N SER A 70 -13.89 -7.90 -11.88
CA SER A 70 -14.14 -9.03 -10.97
C SER A 70 -12.88 -9.38 -10.17
N MET A 71 -11.74 -9.51 -10.86
CA MET A 71 -10.46 -9.80 -10.21
C MET A 71 -10.09 -8.73 -9.17
N ALA A 72 -10.35 -7.45 -9.44
CA ALA A 72 -10.10 -6.37 -8.48
C ALA A 72 -10.97 -6.50 -7.20
N GLN A 73 -12.22 -6.93 -7.33
CA GLN A 73 -13.08 -7.19 -6.16
C GLN A 73 -12.56 -8.37 -5.32
N ASP A 74 -12.09 -9.42 -5.99
CA ASP A 74 -11.50 -10.60 -5.35
C ASP A 74 -10.21 -10.24 -4.60
N ILE A 75 -9.32 -9.47 -5.24
CA ILE A 75 -8.09 -8.95 -4.61
C ILE A 75 -8.42 -8.16 -3.34
N ILE A 76 -9.36 -7.22 -3.41
CA ILE A 76 -9.75 -6.41 -2.24
C ILE A 76 -10.26 -7.30 -1.11
N SER A 77 -11.11 -8.28 -1.43
CA SER A 77 -11.73 -9.16 -0.44
C SER A 77 -10.74 -10.10 0.22
N ALA A 78 -9.83 -10.70 -0.55
CA ALA A 78 -8.79 -11.59 -0.04
C ALA A 78 -7.77 -10.82 0.80
N GLN A 79 -7.23 -9.74 0.26
CA GLN A 79 -6.11 -9.04 0.90
C GLN A 79 -6.53 -8.26 2.15
N LYS A 80 -7.81 -7.84 2.27
CA LYS A 80 -8.34 -7.32 3.54
C LYS A 80 -8.34 -8.38 4.65
N LYS A 81 -8.64 -9.63 4.33
CA LYS A 81 -8.61 -10.73 5.31
C LYS A 81 -7.16 -11.02 5.73
N GLU A 82 -6.23 -11.03 4.78
CA GLU A 82 -4.81 -11.23 5.04
C GLU A 82 -4.24 -10.08 5.89
N ILE A 83 -4.55 -8.82 5.58
CA ILE A 83 -4.18 -7.67 6.42
C ILE A 83 -4.69 -7.83 7.85
N ALA A 84 -5.92 -8.31 8.06
CA ALA A 84 -6.43 -8.53 9.42
C ALA A 84 -5.61 -9.58 10.19
N VAL A 85 -5.14 -10.64 9.51
CA VAL A 85 -4.24 -11.65 10.10
C VAL A 85 -2.87 -11.04 10.43
N LEU A 86 -2.29 -10.27 9.50
CA LEU A 86 -0.99 -9.62 9.67
C LEU A 86 -1.02 -8.58 10.81
N ASP A 87 -2.08 -7.78 10.88
CA ASP A 87 -2.28 -6.78 11.94
C ASP A 87 -2.46 -7.45 13.32
N ALA A 88 -3.25 -8.53 13.39
CA ALA A 88 -3.41 -9.29 14.64
C ALA A 88 -2.06 -9.88 15.10
N PHE A 89 -1.25 -10.39 14.16
CA PHE A 89 0.09 -10.89 14.46
C PHE A 89 1.00 -9.77 14.98
N LEU A 90 1.04 -8.61 14.32
CA LEU A 90 1.88 -7.49 14.69
C LEU A 90 1.53 -6.93 16.08
N VAL A 91 0.23 -6.77 16.37
CA VAL A 91 -0.27 -6.34 17.69
C VAL A 91 0.17 -7.31 18.79
N ARG A 92 0.03 -8.62 18.57
CA ARG A 92 0.45 -9.65 19.54
C ARG A 92 1.95 -9.63 19.81
N ASN A 93 2.75 -9.22 18.83
CA ASN A 93 4.22 -9.22 18.92
C ASN A 93 4.81 -7.82 19.23
N GLY A 94 4.01 -6.90 19.78
CA GLY A 94 4.48 -5.59 20.26
C GLY A 94 4.89 -4.62 19.15
N LYS A 95 4.52 -4.90 17.89
CA LYS A 95 4.77 -4.04 16.73
C LYS A 95 3.43 -3.41 16.36
N GLN A 96 3.23 -2.13 16.70
CA GLN A 96 1.98 -1.47 16.30
C GLN A 96 1.85 -1.45 14.76
N PRO A 97 0.65 -1.65 14.19
CA PRO A 97 0.40 -1.40 12.78
C PRO A 97 0.82 0.03 12.46
N THR A 98 1.64 0.22 11.43
CA THR A 98 1.96 1.57 10.94
C THR A 98 0.66 2.21 10.47
N ALA A 99 0.17 3.18 11.24
CA ALA A 99 -1.05 3.91 10.94
C ALA A 99 -0.93 4.61 9.58
N PRO A 100 -2.02 4.69 8.79
CA PRO A 100 -2.02 5.47 7.56
C PRO A 100 -1.88 6.96 7.93
N THR A 101 -0.84 7.60 7.41
CA THR A 101 -0.73 9.06 7.42
C THR A 101 -1.89 9.65 6.63
N LYS A 102 -2.56 10.61 7.27
CA LYS A 102 -3.75 11.31 6.80
C LYS A 102 -3.50 12.08 5.51
#